data_AF-A0A5C7I2A6-F1
#
_entry.id   AF-A0A5C7I2A6-F1
#
_cell.length_a   1.000
_cell.length_b   1.000
_cell.length_c   1.000
_cell.angle_alpha   90.00
_cell.angle_beta   90.00
_cell.angle_gamma   90.00
#
_symmetry.space_group_name_H-M   'P 1'
#
loop_
_entity.id
_entity.type
_entity.pdbx_description
1 polymer ?
#
loop_
_entity_poly.entity_id
_entity_poly.type
_entity_poly.pdbx_seq_one_letter_code
_entity_poly.pdbx_strand_id
1 'polypeptide(L)'
;MESVSVESEQSQENDKIKTVSFHKLFTFADISDVALMIIGTIGALNNGVSMPLMAIIFGDLVDSFGKNQNNTDIVDVVSKLCWSQEQGNISTAIAGLVIAFIASWQLALIILALLPLIGVNGYVQMKFMKGFSSDAKMMYEEASQVANDAVGSIRTVASFCAEEKVMKLYQKKCEGLMKAGIRQGLISGAGFGLSFFLLYSVYATSFYAGA
;
A
#
# COMPACT_ATOMS: atom_id res chain seq x y z
N MET A 1 -59.81 -3.92 -30.86
CA MET A 1 -60.18 -4.33 -29.48
C MET A 1 -59.23 -5.37 -28.89
N GLU A 2 -58.25 -5.88 -29.66
CA GLU A 2 -57.27 -6.89 -29.23
C GLU A 2 -56.00 -6.31 -28.57
N SER A 3 -55.83 -4.99 -28.56
CA SER A 3 -54.58 -4.32 -28.14
C SER A 3 -54.65 -3.63 -26.76
N VAL A 4 -55.70 -3.91 -25.97
CA VAL A 4 -55.87 -3.37 -24.59
C VAL A 4 -55.83 -4.50 -23.54
N SER A 5 -56.07 -5.76 -23.92
CA SER A 5 -56.02 -6.92 -23.03
C SER A 5 -54.62 -7.52 -22.84
N VAL A 6 -53.64 -7.18 -23.69
CA VAL A 6 -52.27 -7.71 -23.60
C VAL A 6 -51.40 -6.93 -22.60
N GLU A 7 -51.71 -5.66 -22.32
CA GLU A 7 -50.93 -4.81 -21.39
C GLU A 7 -51.15 -5.19 -19.91
N SER A 8 -52.31 -5.79 -19.57
CA SER A 8 -52.66 -6.14 -18.19
C SER A 8 -52.06 -7.45 -17.68
N GLU A 9 -51.56 -8.34 -18.55
CA GLU A 9 -50.89 -9.58 -18.12
C GLU A 9 -49.38 -9.39 -17.89
N GLN A 10 -48.73 -8.41 -18.54
CA GLN A 10 -47.29 -8.16 -18.33
C GLN A 10 -46.94 -7.47 -17.01
N SER A 11 -47.92 -6.96 -16.25
CA SER A 11 -47.67 -6.26 -14.98
C SER A 11 -47.66 -7.17 -13.75
N GLN A 12 -47.96 -8.47 -13.86
CA GLN A 12 -47.91 -9.41 -12.71
C GLN A 12 -46.78 -10.44 -12.76
N GLU A 13 -46.02 -10.54 -13.85
CA GLU A 13 -44.81 -11.40 -13.91
C GLU A 13 -43.52 -10.63 -13.60
N ASN A 14 -43.61 -9.49 -12.91
CA ASN A 14 -42.44 -8.74 -12.44
C ASN A 14 -42.35 -8.67 -10.91
N ASP A 15 -43.13 -9.49 -10.19
CA ASP A 15 -43.16 -9.49 -8.72
C ASP A 15 -42.80 -10.84 -8.08
N LYS A 16 -41.85 -11.56 -8.68
CA LYS A 16 -41.07 -12.58 -7.98
C LYS A 16 -39.63 -12.60 -8.47
N ILE A 17 -38.85 -11.57 -8.14
CA ILE A 17 -37.41 -11.77 -7.91
C ILE A 17 -37.32 -12.76 -6.76
N LYS A 18 -37.30 -14.06 -7.10
CA LYS A 18 -37.14 -15.15 -6.14
C LYS A 18 -35.77 -14.96 -5.55
N THR A 19 -35.70 -14.33 -4.38
CA THR A 19 -34.49 -14.20 -3.59
C THR A 19 -34.03 -15.62 -3.27
N VAL A 20 -33.08 -16.11 -4.07
CA VAL A 20 -32.48 -17.41 -3.84
C VAL A 20 -31.74 -17.29 -2.52
N SER A 21 -32.20 -18.06 -1.53
CA SER A 21 -31.61 -18.06 -0.19
C SER A 21 -30.09 -18.25 -0.27
N PHE A 22 -29.32 -17.41 0.42
CA PHE A 22 -27.85 -17.37 0.38
C PHE A 22 -27.18 -18.74 0.55
N HIS A 23 -27.82 -19.66 1.28
CA HIS A 23 -27.32 -21.03 1.46
C HIS A 23 -27.23 -21.83 0.14
N LYS A 24 -28.11 -21.57 -0.85
CA LYS A 24 -28.04 -22.24 -2.15
C LYS A 24 -26.90 -21.73 -3.05
N LEU A 25 -26.40 -20.50 -2.82
CA LEU A 25 -25.19 -19.99 -3.48
C LEU A 25 -23.93 -20.70 -2.94
N PHE A 26 -23.90 -20.97 -1.63
CA PHE A 26 -22.80 -21.68 -0.97
C PHE A 26 -22.80 -23.19 -1.17
N THR A 27 -23.92 -23.77 -1.63
CA THR A 27 -24.01 -25.21 -1.90
C THR A 27 -23.26 -25.61 -3.18
N PHE A 28 -22.95 -24.63 -4.06
CA PHE A 28 -22.13 -24.82 -5.27
C PHE A 28 -20.65 -24.47 -5.06
N ALA A 29 -20.28 -23.99 -3.86
CA ALA A 29 -18.91 -23.65 -3.52
C ALA A 29 -18.16 -24.93 -3.12
N ASP A 30 -17.10 -25.25 -3.86
CA ASP A 30 -16.26 -26.41 -3.55
C ASP A 30 -15.56 -26.22 -2.20
N ILE A 31 -15.05 -27.31 -1.61
CA ILE A 31 -14.33 -27.29 -0.31
C ILE A 31 -13.17 -26.27 -0.32
N SER A 32 -12.56 -26.04 -1.49
CA SER A 32 -11.55 -25.00 -1.72
C SER A 32 -12.09 -23.58 -1.58
N ASP A 33 -13.31 -23.31 -2.05
CA ASP A 33 -13.94 -21.98 -2.01
C ASP A 33 -14.41 -21.62 -0.59
N VAL A 34 -14.91 -22.61 0.15
CA VAL A 34 -15.27 -22.44 1.57
C VAL A 34 -14.03 -22.18 2.42
N ALA A 35 -12.93 -22.91 2.18
CA ALA A 35 -11.65 -22.64 2.85
C ALA A 35 -11.13 -21.23 2.53
N LEU A 36 -11.25 -20.80 1.27
CA LEU A 36 -10.88 -19.46 0.81
C LEU A 36 -11.70 -18.37 1.52
N MET A 37 -12.99 -18.59 1.74
CA MET A 37 -13.83 -17.61 2.42
C MET A 37 -13.50 -17.46 3.90
N ILE A 38 -13.15 -18.56 4.59
CA ILE A 38 -12.72 -18.52 5.99
C ILE A 38 -11.36 -17.82 6.11
N ILE A 39 -10.40 -18.15 5.25
CA ILE A 39 -9.08 -17.51 5.25
C ILE A 39 -9.20 -16.02 4.89
N GLY A 40 -10.02 -15.69 3.88
CA GLY A 40 -10.26 -14.32 3.45
C GLY A 40 -10.95 -13.45 4.50
N THR A 41 -11.89 -14.01 5.26
CA THR A 41 -12.56 -13.29 6.37
C THR A 41 -11.60 -13.04 7.54
N ILE A 42 -10.75 -14.01 7.89
CA ILE A 42 -9.69 -13.82 8.90
C ILE A 42 -8.70 -12.73 8.44
N GLY A 43 -8.28 -12.76 7.17
CA GLY A 43 -7.40 -11.73 6.59
C GLY A 43 -8.04 -10.33 6.58
N ALA A 44 -9.33 -10.24 6.26
CA ALA A 44 -10.07 -8.98 6.25
C ALA A 44 -10.23 -8.37 7.65
N LEU A 45 -10.50 -9.21 8.67
CA LEU A 45 -10.57 -8.75 10.06
C LEU A 45 -9.22 -8.21 10.53
N ASN A 46 -8.13 -8.91 10.21
CA ASN A 46 -6.79 -8.48 10.56
C ASN A 46 -6.45 -7.11 9.94
N ASN A 47 -6.76 -6.92 8.65
CA ASN A 47 -6.54 -5.64 7.97
C ASN A 47 -7.45 -4.52 8.53
N GLY A 48 -8.70 -4.84 8.86
CA GLY A 48 -9.66 -3.89 9.45
C GLY A 48 -9.26 -3.37 10.83
N VAL A 49 -8.57 -4.17 11.64
CA VAL A 49 -8.04 -3.75 12.96
C VAL A 49 -6.87 -2.75 12.83
N SER A 50 -6.22 -2.67 11.66
CA SER A 50 -5.09 -1.75 11.43
C SER A 50 -5.50 -0.27 11.52
N MET A 51 -6.70 0.09 11.06
CA MET A 51 -7.20 1.48 11.07
C MET A 51 -7.44 2.03 12.49
N PRO A 52 -8.22 1.36 13.36
CA PRO A 52 -8.42 1.82 14.74
C PRO A 52 -7.13 1.77 15.57
N LEU A 53 -6.23 0.83 15.28
CA LEU A 53 -4.93 0.77 15.95
C LEU A 53 -4.06 2.00 15.66
N MET A 54 -4.03 2.46 14.41
CA MET A 54 -3.28 3.66 14.04
C MET A 54 -3.82 4.91 14.75
N ALA A 55 -5.15 4.99 14.95
CA ALA A 55 -5.77 6.08 15.68
C ALA A 55 -5.36 6.11 17.17
N ILE A 56 -5.24 4.94 17.82
CA ILE A 56 -4.77 4.84 19.21
C ILE A 56 -3.29 5.26 19.32
N ILE A 57 -2.43 4.77 18.43
CA ILE A 57 -1.00 5.15 18.42
C ILE A 57 -0.84 6.66 18.21
N PHE A 58 -1.61 7.25 17.31
CA PHE A 58 -1.56 8.69 17.07
C PHE A 58 -2.09 9.49 18.27
N GLY A 59 -3.11 8.98 18.97
CA GLY A 59 -3.59 9.53 20.24
C GLY A 59 -2.48 9.52 21.31
N ASP A 60 -1.84 8.38 21.52
CA ASP A 60 -0.75 8.24 22.48
C ASP A 60 0.48 9.09 22.09
N LEU A 61 0.75 9.26 20.79
CA LEU A 61 1.81 10.13 20.27
C LEU A 61 1.51 11.61 20.57
N VAL A 62 0.28 12.08 20.35
CA VAL A 62 -0.16 13.44 20.66
C VAL A 62 -0.06 13.71 22.16
N ASP A 63 -0.47 12.74 22.99
CA ASP A 63 -0.35 12.83 24.44
C ASP A 63 1.12 12.83 24.90
N SER A 64 2.00 12.12 24.20
CA SER A 64 3.45 12.11 24.46
C SER A 64 4.14 13.45 24.20
N PHE A 65 3.61 14.26 23.27
CA PHE A 65 4.07 15.65 23.09
C PHE A 65 3.54 16.58 24.20
N GLY A 66 2.40 16.24 24.80
CA GLY A 66 1.79 16.99 25.92
C GLY A 66 2.35 16.63 27.30
N LYS A 67 2.88 15.41 27.49
CA LYS A 67 3.41 14.89 28.76
C LYS A 67 4.82 14.33 28.60
N ASN A 68 5.77 14.94 29.30
CA ASN A 68 7.18 14.58 29.24
C ASN A 68 7.47 13.29 30.03
N GLN A 69 7.71 12.18 29.31
CA GLN A 69 8.43 10.94 29.71
C GLN A 69 7.59 9.70 30.15
N ASN A 70 7.43 8.70 29.25
CA ASN A 70 7.88 7.28 29.37
C ASN A 70 7.32 6.42 28.19
N ASN A 71 7.96 6.48 27.00
CA ASN A 71 7.45 5.93 25.73
C ASN A 71 7.79 4.45 25.44
N THR A 72 8.24 3.67 26.41
CA THR A 72 8.68 2.28 26.17
C THR A 72 7.52 1.31 25.95
N ASP A 73 6.33 1.58 26.50
CA ASP A 73 5.20 0.66 26.40
C ASP A 73 4.53 0.69 25.02
N ILE A 74 4.50 1.87 24.37
CA ILE A 74 3.86 2.05 23.07
C ILE A 74 4.66 1.33 21.97
N VAL A 75 5.99 1.45 21.99
CA VAL A 75 6.85 0.80 20.97
C VAL A 75 6.81 -0.74 21.07
N ASP A 76 6.59 -1.29 22.26
CA ASP A 76 6.47 -2.73 22.47
C ASP A 76 5.11 -3.27 21.97
N VAL A 77 4.00 -2.58 22.27
CA VAL A 77 2.67 -2.93 21.76
C VAL A 77 2.62 -2.85 20.23
N VAL A 78 3.19 -1.79 19.65
CA VAL A 78 3.26 -1.60 18.18
C VAL A 78 4.09 -2.69 17.52
N SER A 79 5.25 -3.05 18.11
CA SER A 79 6.04 -4.17 17.62
C SER A 79 5.22 -5.46 17.65
N LYS A 80 4.58 -5.78 18.77
CA LYS A 80 3.81 -7.02 18.94
C LYS A 80 2.65 -7.14 17.95
N LEU A 81 2.03 -6.02 17.58
CA LEU A 81 0.94 -5.96 16.61
C LEU A 81 1.43 -6.02 15.16
N CYS A 82 2.57 -5.41 14.82
CA CYS A 82 3.21 -5.61 13.51
C CYS A 82 3.57 -7.09 13.30
N TRP A 83 4.15 -7.74 14.32
CA TRP A 83 4.50 -9.15 14.27
C TRP A 83 3.27 -10.05 14.08
N SER A 84 2.13 -9.77 14.71
CA SER A 84 0.91 -10.58 14.52
C SER A 84 0.28 -10.38 13.13
N GLN A 85 0.34 -9.16 12.59
CA GLN A 85 -0.16 -8.83 11.25
C GLN A 85 0.63 -9.54 10.15
N GLU A 86 1.95 -9.63 10.30
CA GLU A 86 2.84 -10.21 9.29
C GLU A 86 2.66 -11.73 9.16
N GLN A 87 2.40 -12.43 10.27
CA GLN A 87 2.19 -13.88 10.28
C GLN A 87 0.90 -14.30 9.56
N GLY A 88 -0.17 -13.50 9.66
CA GLY A 88 -1.44 -13.77 8.97
C GLY A 88 -1.31 -13.69 7.44
N ASN A 89 -0.51 -12.74 6.95
CA ASN A 89 -0.27 -12.56 5.52
C ASN A 89 0.56 -13.71 4.92
N ILE A 90 1.56 -14.19 5.66
CA ILE A 90 2.39 -15.34 5.24
C ILE A 90 1.53 -16.61 5.18
N SER A 91 0.67 -16.85 6.18
CA SER A 91 -0.26 -17.99 6.20
C SER A 91 -1.20 -17.97 4.98
N THR A 92 -1.78 -16.80 4.68
CA THR A 92 -2.68 -16.63 3.54
C THR A 92 -1.94 -16.81 2.20
N ALA A 93 -0.70 -16.34 2.10
CA ALA A 93 0.14 -16.54 0.92
C ALA A 93 0.47 -18.01 0.68
N ILE A 94 0.80 -18.76 1.73
CA ILE A 94 1.08 -20.20 1.65
C ILE A 94 -0.19 -20.96 1.26
N ALA A 95 -1.33 -20.67 1.89
CA ALA A 95 -2.60 -21.30 1.53
C ALA A 95 -2.99 -21.00 0.07
N GLY A 96 -2.84 -19.75 -0.38
CA GLY A 96 -3.07 -19.36 -1.76
C GLY A 96 -2.14 -20.07 -2.76
N LEU A 97 -0.88 -20.29 -2.38
CA LEU A 97 0.07 -21.06 -3.18
C LEU A 97 -0.38 -22.53 -3.31
N VAL A 98 -0.79 -23.16 -2.21
CA VAL A 98 -1.27 -24.56 -2.19
C VAL A 98 -2.51 -24.72 -3.06
N ILE A 99 -3.46 -23.79 -2.98
CA ILE A 99 -4.67 -23.80 -3.81
C ILE A 99 -4.32 -23.60 -5.29
N ALA A 100 -3.37 -22.72 -5.61
CA ALA A 100 -2.91 -22.52 -6.98
C ALA A 100 -2.33 -23.80 -7.60
N PHE A 101 -1.55 -24.58 -6.85
CA PHE A 101 -1.00 -25.86 -7.31
C PHE A 101 -2.06 -26.94 -7.51
N ILE A 102 -3.17 -26.91 -6.75
CA ILE A 102 -4.26 -27.88 -6.86
C ILE A 102 -5.19 -27.56 -8.05
N ALA A 103 -5.49 -26.28 -8.27
CA ALA A 103 -6.47 -25.87 -9.29
C ALA A 103 -5.99 -26.10 -10.73
N SER A 104 -4.73 -25.77 -11.04
CA SER A 104 -4.09 -26.17 -12.30
C SER A 104 -2.59 -25.94 -12.26
N TRP A 105 -1.82 -26.94 -12.69
CA TRP A 105 -0.36 -26.86 -12.68
C TRP A 105 0.19 -25.77 -13.63
N GLN A 106 -0.59 -25.37 -14.65
CA GLN A 106 -0.21 -24.33 -15.62
C GLN A 106 -0.34 -22.91 -15.05
N LEU A 107 -1.43 -22.59 -14.34
CA LEU A 107 -1.57 -21.29 -13.65
C LEU A 107 -0.61 -21.17 -12.47
N ALA A 108 -0.34 -22.28 -11.77
CA ALA A 108 0.63 -22.32 -10.68
C ALA A 108 2.05 -21.94 -11.13
N LEU A 109 2.51 -22.43 -12.29
CA LEU A 109 3.82 -22.08 -12.86
C LEU A 109 3.92 -20.59 -13.23
N ILE A 110 2.83 -19.99 -13.73
CA ILE A 110 2.79 -18.55 -14.05
C ILE A 110 2.90 -17.71 -12.78
N ILE A 111 2.18 -18.08 -11.71
CA ILE A 111 2.23 -17.40 -10.41
C ILE A 111 3.61 -17.56 -9.75
N LEU A 112 4.21 -18.76 -9.87
CA LEU A 112 5.57 -19.03 -9.37
C LEU A 112 6.63 -18.21 -10.12
N ALA A 113 6.47 -18.02 -11.43
CA ALA A 113 7.32 -17.13 -12.22
C ALA A 113 7.08 -15.64 -11.90
N LEU A 114 5.90 -15.30 -11.35
CA LEU A 114 5.59 -13.94 -10.91
C LEU A 114 6.24 -13.56 -9.58
N LEU A 115 6.39 -14.50 -8.66
CA LEU A 115 7.04 -14.27 -7.37
C LEU A 115 8.44 -13.62 -7.48
N PRO A 116 9.38 -14.10 -8.32
CA PRO A 116 10.66 -13.43 -8.52
C PRO A 116 10.48 -12.09 -9.26
N LEU A 117 9.50 -11.94 -10.15
CA LEU A 117 9.25 -10.69 -10.87
C LEU A 117 8.76 -9.57 -9.92
N ILE A 118 7.86 -9.91 -9.00
CA ILE A 118 7.38 -9.04 -7.92
C ILE A 118 8.51 -8.78 -6.91
N GLY A 119 9.26 -9.82 -6.54
CA GLY A 119 10.40 -9.69 -5.63
C GLY A 119 11.50 -8.78 -6.17
N VAL A 120 11.83 -8.88 -7.47
CA VAL A 120 12.80 -7.99 -8.13
C VAL A 120 12.26 -6.57 -8.23
N ASN A 121 10.99 -6.37 -8.63
CA ASN A 121 10.36 -5.04 -8.62
C ASN A 121 10.37 -4.41 -7.22
N GLY A 122 9.97 -5.17 -6.20
CA GLY A 122 9.97 -4.74 -4.80
C GLY A 122 11.36 -4.45 -4.27
N TYR A 123 12.36 -5.27 -4.60
CA TYR A 123 13.76 -5.03 -4.22
C TYR A 123 14.31 -3.77 -4.87
N VAL A 124 14.05 -3.56 -6.16
CA VAL A 124 14.44 -2.34 -6.87
C VAL A 124 13.79 -1.13 -6.20
N GLN A 125 12.48 -1.17 -5.93
CA GLN A 125 11.73 -0.09 -5.28
C GLN A 125 12.23 0.19 -3.85
N MET A 126 12.50 -0.85 -3.05
CA MET A 126 13.08 -0.73 -1.70
C MET A 126 14.50 -0.17 -1.71
N LYS A 127 15.32 -0.56 -2.69
CA LYS A 127 16.69 -0.05 -2.84
C LYS A 127 16.68 1.42 -3.29
N PHE A 128 15.78 1.80 -4.19
CA PHE A 128 15.59 3.20 -4.56
C PHE A 128 15.05 4.04 -3.41
N MET A 129 14.11 3.52 -2.63
CA MET A 129 13.55 4.23 -1.48
C MET A 129 14.60 4.39 -0.36
N LYS A 130 15.36 3.34 -0.03
CA LYS A 130 16.43 3.42 0.98
C LYS A 130 17.61 4.26 0.53
N GLY A 131 18.07 4.11 -0.72
CA GLY A 131 19.17 4.91 -1.27
C GLY A 131 18.84 6.40 -1.31
N PHE A 132 17.65 6.74 -1.83
CA PHE A 132 17.18 8.12 -1.85
C PHE A 132 16.83 8.66 -0.48
N SER A 133 16.26 7.86 0.43
CA SER A 133 15.96 8.34 1.79
C SER A 133 17.23 8.71 2.55
N SER A 134 18.33 7.97 2.35
CA SER A 134 19.63 8.30 2.93
C SER A 134 20.24 9.55 2.29
N ASP A 135 20.26 9.64 0.96
CA ASP A 135 20.79 10.82 0.25
C ASP A 135 19.96 12.07 0.53
N ALA A 136 18.63 11.96 0.54
CA ALA A 136 17.73 13.04 0.89
C ALA A 136 17.96 13.49 2.33
N LYS A 137 18.08 12.55 3.29
CA LYS A 137 18.36 12.87 4.69
C LYS A 137 19.68 13.63 4.85
N MET A 138 20.74 13.17 4.19
CA MET A 138 22.06 13.82 4.22
C MET A 138 22.00 15.24 3.63
N MET A 139 21.36 15.41 2.46
CA MET A 139 21.23 16.72 1.83
C MET A 139 20.33 17.67 2.63
N TYR A 140 19.28 17.15 3.29
CA TYR A 140 18.43 17.91 4.22
C TYR A 140 19.22 18.35 5.45
N GLU A 141 20.07 17.48 6.00
CA GLU A 141 20.92 17.79 7.15
C GLU A 141 21.90 18.91 6.80
N GLU A 142 22.56 18.86 5.64
CA GLU A 142 23.44 19.93 5.16
C GLU A 142 22.70 21.26 4.96
N ALA A 143 21.49 21.24 4.37
CA ALA A 143 20.69 22.45 4.19
C ALA A 143 20.20 23.02 5.52
N SER A 144 19.80 22.16 6.46
CA SER A 144 19.39 22.54 7.80
C SER A 144 20.56 23.10 8.61
N GLN A 145 21.75 22.54 8.45
CA GLN A 145 22.97 23.05 9.06
C GLN A 145 23.32 24.45 8.53
N VAL A 146 23.27 24.66 7.20
CA VAL A 146 23.49 25.99 6.61
C VAL A 146 22.48 27.02 7.14
N ALA A 147 21.21 26.64 7.31
CA ALA A 147 20.20 27.52 7.89
C ALA A 147 20.46 27.78 9.38
N ASN A 148 20.83 26.76 10.16
CA ASN A 148 21.16 26.89 11.58
C ASN A 148 22.39 27.77 11.81
N ASP A 149 23.44 27.62 10.99
CA ASP A 149 24.63 28.46 11.04
C ASP A 149 24.30 29.93 10.73
N ALA A 150 23.43 30.16 9.74
CA ALA A 150 22.96 31.50 9.37
C ALA A 150 22.12 32.16 10.47
N VAL A 151 21.18 31.43 11.07
CA VAL A 151 20.32 31.92 12.14
C VAL A 151 21.11 32.13 13.45
N GLY A 152 22.01 31.19 13.77
CA GLY A 152 22.88 31.27 14.95
C GLY A 152 23.86 32.44 14.88
N SER A 153 24.27 32.84 13.67
CA SER A 153 25.18 33.97 13.42
C SER A 153 24.51 35.18 12.77
N ILE A 154 23.18 35.35 12.96
CA ILE A 154 22.38 36.38 12.27
C ILE A 154 22.93 37.80 12.43
N ARG A 155 23.48 38.13 13.61
CA ARG A 155 24.06 39.45 13.88
C ARG A 155 25.32 39.70 13.06
N THR A 156 26.12 38.65 12.82
CA THR A 156 27.34 38.69 12.02
C THR A 156 27.00 38.78 10.52
N VAL A 157 26.04 37.97 10.05
CA VAL A 157 25.55 38.00 8.67
C VAL A 157 24.98 39.37 8.30
N ALA A 158 24.17 39.96 9.19
CA ALA A 158 23.62 41.30 9.03
C ALA A 158 24.72 42.39 9.05
N SER A 159 25.71 42.29 9.95
CA SER A 159 26.81 43.28 10.00
C SER A 159 27.71 43.28 8.77
N PHE A 160 27.83 42.15 8.08
CA PHE A 160 28.57 42.03 6.82
C PHE A 160 27.68 42.25 5.58
N CYS A 161 26.39 42.57 5.75
CA CYS A 161 25.39 42.61 4.67
C CYS A 161 25.45 41.36 3.77
N ALA A 162 25.72 40.19 4.35
CA ALA A 162 25.98 38.95 3.62
C ALA A 162 24.74 38.06 3.44
N GLU A 163 23.55 38.56 3.79
CA GLU A 163 22.27 37.83 3.71
C GLU A 163 22.02 37.24 2.33
N GLU A 164 22.25 38.01 1.27
CA GLU A 164 22.00 37.57 -0.11
C GLU A 164 22.91 36.40 -0.52
N LYS A 165 24.16 36.40 0.00
CA LYS A 165 25.14 35.33 -0.27
C LYS A 165 24.78 34.05 0.47
N VAL A 166 24.34 34.15 1.72
CA VAL A 166 23.83 33.02 2.51
C VAL A 166 22.58 32.44 1.88
N MET A 167 21.69 33.30 1.37
CA MET A 167 20.44 32.86 0.76
C MET A 167 20.64 32.15 -0.57
N LYS A 168 21.59 32.62 -1.40
CA LYS A 168 22.03 31.87 -2.60
C LYS A 168 22.65 30.52 -2.24
N LEU A 169 23.40 30.42 -1.15
CA LEU A 169 23.99 29.15 -0.70
C LEU A 169 22.91 28.15 -0.26
N TYR A 170 21.92 28.62 0.51
CA TYR A 170 20.76 27.82 0.92
C TYR A 170 19.93 27.38 -0.30
N GLN A 171 19.62 28.31 -1.21
CA GLN A 171 18.88 28.02 -2.44
C GLN A 171 19.57 26.94 -3.27
N LYS A 172 20.90 27.02 -3.43
CA LYS A 172 21.68 26.03 -4.16
C LYS A 172 21.63 24.63 -3.52
N LYS A 173 21.63 24.54 -2.18
CA LYS A 173 21.45 23.27 -1.46
C LYS A 173 20.03 22.71 -1.66
N CYS A 174 19.01 23.56 -1.59
CA CYS A 174 17.62 23.18 -1.84
C CYS A 174 17.35 22.77 -3.30
N GLU A 175 18.06 23.36 -4.27
CA GLU A 175 17.92 23.00 -5.69
C GLU A 175 18.40 21.57 -5.97
N GLY A 176 19.47 21.14 -5.28
CA GLY A 176 19.95 19.75 -5.30
C GLY A 176 18.90 18.77 -4.73
N LEU A 177 18.32 19.11 -3.58
CA LEU A 177 17.22 18.37 -2.96
C LEU A 177 16.00 18.26 -3.88
N MET A 178 15.60 19.38 -4.50
CA MET A 178 14.43 19.44 -5.38
C MET A 178 14.64 18.61 -6.64
N LYS A 179 15.81 18.70 -7.27
CA LYS A 179 16.13 17.91 -8.47
C LYS A 179 16.22 16.41 -8.17
N ALA A 180 16.76 16.05 -7.01
CA ALA A 180 16.76 14.67 -6.53
C ALA A 180 15.31 14.18 -6.31
N GLY A 181 14.46 14.98 -5.67
CA GLY A 181 13.04 14.69 -5.46
C GLY A 181 12.25 14.49 -6.75
N ILE A 182 12.48 15.31 -7.78
CA ILE A 182 11.84 15.15 -9.09
C ILE A 182 12.24 13.82 -9.74
N ARG A 183 13.53 13.46 -9.67
CA ARG A 183 14.05 12.22 -10.25
C ARG A 183 13.50 10.99 -9.51
N GLN A 184 13.39 11.06 -8.19
CA GLN A 184 12.72 10.06 -7.35
C GLN A 184 11.25 9.90 -7.75
N GLY A 185 10.53 11.00 -7.94
CA GLY A 185 9.14 11.01 -8.37
C GLY A 185 8.95 10.35 -9.74
N LEU A 186 9.83 10.66 -10.70
CA LEU A 186 9.77 10.06 -12.02
C LEU A 186 10.06 8.55 -11.99
N ILE A 187 11.09 8.14 -11.25
CA ILE A 187 11.48 6.72 -11.14
C ILE A 187 10.41 5.91 -10.41
N SER A 188 9.85 6.45 -9.33
CA SER A 188 8.77 5.79 -8.59
C SER A 188 7.47 5.73 -9.39
N GLY A 189 7.14 6.78 -10.14
CA GLY A 189 5.99 6.80 -11.05
C GLY A 189 6.13 5.81 -12.21
N ALA A 190 7.30 5.76 -12.85
CA ALA A 190 7.59 4.79 -13.91
C ALA A 190 7.57 3.34 -13.41
N GLY A 191 8.12 3.08 -12.22
CA GLY A 191 8.08 1.76 -11.59
C GLY A 191 6.67 1.30 -11.26
N PHE A 192 5.82 2.20 -10.75
CA PHE A 192 4.40 1.91 -10.50
C PHE A 192 3.64 1.61 -11.80
N GLY A 193 3.82 2.43 -12.84
CA GLY A 193 3.17 2.22 -14.14
C GLY A 193 3.58 0.90 -14.79
N LEU A 194 4.87 0.56 -14.77
CA LEU A 194 5.38 -0.70 -15.29
C LEU A 194 4.84 -1.90 -14.51
N SER A 195 4.73 -1.78 -13.19
CA SER A 195 4.17 -2.82 -12.33
C SER A 195 2.70 -3.09 -12.68
N PHE A 196 1.90 -2.04 -12.87
CA PHE A 196 0.50 -2.18 -13.30
C PHE A 196 0.36 -2.78 -14.69
N PHE A 197 1.21 -2.38 -15.65
CA PHE A 197 1.20 -2.96 -16.99
C PHE A 197 1.48 -4.46 -16.97
N LEU A 198 2.49 -4.90 -16.21
CA LEU A 198 2.82 -6.32 -16.05
C LEU A 198 1.67 -7.09 -15.38
N LEU A 199 1.03 -6.50 -14.38
CA LEU A 199 -0.12 -7.11 -13.71
C LEU A 199 -1.27 -7.40 -14.70
N TYR A 200 -1.64 -6.43 -15.54
CA TYR A 200 -2.70 -6.63 -16.53
C TYR A 200 -2.31 -7.63 -17.63
N SER A 201 -1.04 -7.66 -18.03
CA SER A 201 -0.55 -8.65 -19.01
C SER A 201 -0.62 -10.09 -18.48
N VAL A 202 -0.38 -10.28 -17.17
CA VAL A 202 -0.52 -11.58 -16.50
C VAL A 202 -1.99 -11.98 -16.42
N TYR A 203 -2.88 -11.08 -16.04
CA TYR A 203 -4.33 -11.37 -16.03
C TYR A 203 -4.84 -11.79 -17.41
N ALA A 204 -4.41 -11.12 -18.47
CA ALA A 204 -4.74 -11.50 -19.84
C ALA A 204 -4.24 -12.92 -20.18
N THR A 205 -3.03 -13.28 -19.76
CA THR A 205 -2.47 -14.62 -19.97
C THR A 205 -3.23 -15.68 -19.16
N SER A 206 -3.63 -15.38 -17.93
CA SER A 206 -4.42 -16.28 -17.09
C SER A 206 -5.80 -16.53 -17.69
N PHE A 207 -6.46 -15.51 -18.25
CA PHE A 207 -7.71 -15.67 -18.98
C PHE A 207 -7.53 -16.47 -20.26
N TYR A 208 -6.41 -16.31 -20.96
CA TYR A 208 -6.10 -17.10 -22.16
C TYR A 208 -5.79 -18.57 -21.86
N ALA A 209 -5.13 -18.85 -20.73
CA ALA A 209 -4.84 -20.22 -20.30
C ALA A 209 -6.04 -20.91 -19.61
N GLY A 210 -6.99 -20.14 -19.10
CA GLY A 210 -8.23 -20.63 -18.48
C GLY A 210 -9.43 -20.71 -19.43
N ALA A 211 -9.32 -20.19 -20.65
CA ALA A 211 -10.31 -20.29 -21.74
C ALA A 211 -9.98 -21.47 -22.67
#